data_AF-A0A0R3MQ38-F1
#
_entry.id   AF-A0A0R3MQ38-F1
#
_cell.length_a   1.000
_cell.length_b   1.000
_cell.length_c   1.000
_cell.angle_alpha   90.00
_cell.angle_beta   90.00
_cell.angle_gamma   90.00
#
_symmetry.space_group_name_H-M   'P 1'
#
loop_
_entity.id
_entity.type
_entity.pdbx_description
1 polymer ?
#
loop_
_entity_poly.entity_id
_entity_poly.type
_entity_poly.pdbx_seq_one_letter_code
_entity_poly.pdbx_strand_id
1 'polypeptide(L)'
;MTTRNDGGLSQAIAQFHSIVEMVSALRFAEKAGNDRAENEARERINEDALSVEVRSGWYSPGNKEDSSPAEYTILLCTGGPAVRIRGELSDYCEPESAFIEYQDWFTGWTRWTPGNSQNVESILLAYSAVFYFGE
;
A
#
# COMPACT_ATOMS: atom_id res chain seq x y z
N MET A 1 16.15 22.83 -22.30
CA MET A 1 16.34 22.31 -20.93
C MET A 1 15.01 21.74 -20.51
N THR A 2 14.73 20.50 -20.91
CA THR A 2 13.40 19.89 -20.79
C THR A 2 13.22 19.50 -19.33
N THR A 3 12.27 20.15 -18.65
CA THR A 3 11.75 19.69 -17.35
C THR A 3 11.34 18.24 -17.53
N ARG A 4 12.09 17.33 -16.91
CA ARG A 4 11.73 15.92 -16.87
C ARG A 4 10.39 15.84 -16.14
N ASN A 5 9.34 15.55 -16.89
CA ASN A 5 8.00 15.35 -16.37
C ASN A 5 8.08 14.16 -15.40
N ASP A 6 7.96 14.38 -14.09
CA ASP A 6 7.99 13.28 -13.10
C ASP A 6 6.61 12.62 -13.06
N GLY A 7 6.35 11.82 -14.10
CA GLY A 7 5.09 11.10 -14.27
C GLY A 7 4.85 10.11 -13.14
N GLY A 8 5.93 9.49 -12.64
CA GLY A 8 5.90 8.63 -11.47
C GLY A 8 5.40 9.34 -10.22
N LEU A 9 5.96 10.51 -9.88
CA LEU A 9 5.51 11.30 -8.73
C LEU A 9 4.06 11.75 -8.87
N SER A 10 3.68 12.23 -10.07
CA SER A 10 2.32 12.67 -10.34
C SER A 10 1.31 11.53 -10.15
N GLN A 11 1.67 10.33 -10.61
CA GLN A 11 0.87 9.13 -10.42
C GLN A 11 0.81 8.70 -8.95
N ALA A 12 1.92 8.78 -8.21
CA ALA A 12 1.95 8.48 -6.77
C ALA A 12 0.96 9.37 -5.98
N ILE A 13 0.94 10.66 -6.29
CA ILE A 13 0.02 11.62 -5.66
C ILE A 13 -1.44 11.30 -6.02
N ALA A 14 -1.72 10.99 -7.29
CA ALA A 14 -3.06 10.63 -7.74
C ALA A 14 -3.58 9.36 -7.05
N GLN A 15 -2.73 8.33 -6.96
CA GLN A 15 -3.04 7.09 -6.25
C GLN A 15 -3.28 7.34 -4.76
N PHE A 16 -2.44 8.16 -4.12
CA PHE A 16 -2.65 8.54 -2.72
C PHE A 16 -4.00 9.24 -2.50
N HIS A 17 -4.41 10.15 -3.38
CA HIS A 17 -5.73 10.79 -3.28
C HIS A 17 -6.88 9.79 -3.41
N SER A 18 -6.79 8.83 -4.34
CA SER A 18 -7.78 7.75 -4.46
C SER A 18 -7.87 6.94 -3.15
N ILE A 19 -6.73 6.58 -2.56
CA ILE A 19 -6.66 5.88 -1.29
C ILE A 19 -7.32 6.68 -0.15
N VAL A 20 -7.08 7.99 -0.09
CA VAL A 20 -7.74 8.87 0.91
C VAL A 20 -9.25 8.77 0.82
N GLU A 21 -9.82 8.78 -0.39
CA GLU A 21 -11.27 8.66 -0.59
C GLU A 21 -11.79 7.29 -0.15
N MET A 22 -11.13 6.21 -0.53
CA MET A 22 -11.52 4.85 -0.17
C MET A 22 -11.45 4.60 1.34
N VAL A 23 -10.36 5.02 1.99
CA VAL A 23 -10.20 4.91 3.45
C VAL A 23 -11.21 5.78 4.18
N SER A 24 -11.53 6.96 3.65
CA SER A 24 -12.57 7.82 4.25
C SER A 24 -13.95 7.18 4.17
N ALA A 25 -14.28 6.54 3.04
CA ALA A 25 -15.53 5.81 2.88
C ALA A 25 -15.63 4.62 3.86
N LEU A 26 -14.56 3.84 4.00
CA LEU A 26 -14.49 2.73 4.96
C LEU A 26 -14.71 3.23 6.40
N ARG A 27 -13.92 4.21 6.84
CA ARG A 27 -14.03 4.78 8.21
C ARG A 27 -15.40 5.38 8.49
N PHE A 28 -16.02 5.99 7.48
CA PHE A 28 -17.38 6.52 7.62
C PHE A 28 -18.41 5.40 7.84
N ALA A 29 -18.32 4.32 7.06
CA ALA A 29 -19.19 3.16 7.19
C ALA A 29 -19.04 2.44 8.54
N GLU A 30 -17.79 2.22 8.98
CA GLU A 30 -17.47 1.66 10.30
C GLU A 30 -18.07 2.50 11.42
N LYS A 31 -17.86 3.83 11.38
CA LYS A 31 -18.39 4.76 12.38
C LYS A 31 -19.91 4.80 12.41
N ALA A 32 -20.56 4.60 11.25
CA ALA A 32 -22.01 4.54 11.14
C ALA A 32 -22.60 3.19 11.58
N GLY A 33 -21.77 2.16 11.80
CA GLY A 33 -22.23 0.79 12.06
C GLY A 33 -23.04 0.22 10.88
N ASN A 34 -22.66 0.58 9.65
CA ASN A 34 -23.37 0.17 8.46
C ASN A 34 -22.59 -0.94 7.72
N ASP A 35 -22.84 -2.19 8.12
CA ASP A 35 -22.14 -3.37 7.62
C ASP A 35 -22.16 -3.48 6.09
N ARG A 36 -23.27 -3.08 5.44
CA ARG A 36 -23.35 -3.11 3.96
C ARG A 36 -22.37 -2.13 3.34
N ALA A 37 -22.35 -0.89 3.83
CA ALA A 37 -21.44 0.13 3.31
C ALA A 37 -19.97 -0.19 3.66
N GLU A 38 -19.73 -0.85 4.81
CA GLU A 38 -18.39 -1.29 5.19
C GLU A 38 -17.88 -2.35 4.23
N ASN A 39 -18.70 -3.38 3.95
CA ASN A 39 -18.36 -4.43 2.99
C ASN A 39 -18.11 -3.85 1.59
N GLU A 40 -18.96 -2.95 1.10
CA GLU A 40 -18.77 -2.27 -0.19
C GLU A 40 -17.45 -1.46 -0.23
N ALA A 41 -17.08 -0.80 0.88
CA ALA A 41 -15.82 -0.06 0.96
C ALA A 41 -14.59 -0.98 0.99
N ARG A 42 -14.66 -2.10 1.73
CA ARG A 42 -13.60 -3.11 1.77
C ARG A 42 -13.42 -3.79 0.42
N GLU A 43 -14.51 -4.12 -0.28
CA GLU A 43 -14.47 -4.70 -1.62
C GLU A 43 -13.80 -3.75 -2.60
N ARG A 44 -14.19 -2.47 -2.60
CA ARG A 44 -13.55 -1.44 -3.44
C ARG A 44 -12.04 -1.33 -3.21
N ILE A 45 -11.59 -1.42 -1.96
CA ILE A 45 -10.15 -1.42 -1.64
C ILE A 45 -9.47 -2.68 -2.16
N ASN A 46 -10.09 -3.86 -1.99
CA ASN A 46 -9.54 -5.12 -2.49
C ASN A 46 -9.39 -5.12 -4.03
N GLU A 47 -10.38 -4.59 -4.75
CA GLU A 47 -10.38 -4.51 -6.21
C GLU A 47 -9.43 -3.46 -6.79
N ASP A 48 -8.98 -2.49 -5.97
CA ASP A 48 -8.05 -1.43 -6.38
C ASP A 48 -6.62 -1.97 -6.57
N ALA A 49 -6.21 -2.97 -5.79
CA ALA A 49 -4.88 -3.56 -5.89
C ALA A 49 -4.73 -4.47 -7.11
N LEU A 50 -3.66 -4.27 -7.88
CA LEU A 50 -3.28 -5.16 -8.99
C LEU A 50 -2.56 -6.42 -8.53
N SER A 51 -1.78 -6.33 -7.45
CA SER A 51 -1.16 -7.48 -6.80
C SER A 51 -0.87 -7.19 -5.34
N VAL A 52 -0.91 -8.23 -4.52
CA VAL A 52 -0.47 -8.24 -3.12
C VAL A 52 0.56 -9.34 -2.99
N GLU A 53 1.77 -8.98 -2.55
CA GLU A 53 2.88 -9.92 -2.41
C GLU A 53 3.54 -9.71 -1.06
N VAL A 54 4.06 -10.80 -0.50
CA VAL A 54 4.81 -10.79 0.75
C VAL A 54 6.18 -11.41 0.53
N ARG A 55 7.13 -11.04 1.38
CA ARG A 55 8.40 -11.72 1.47
C ARG A 55 8.79 -11.94 2.93
N SER A 56 9.46 -13.05 3.16
CA SER A 56 10.07 -13.36 4.45
C SER A 56 11.35 -12.55 4.65
N GLY A 57 11.73 -12.40 5.91
CA GLY A 57 13.04 -11.91 6.29
C GLY A 57 14.16 -12.91 5.97
N TRP A 58 15.34 -12.64 6.50
CA TRP A 58 16.45 -13.58 6.44
C TRP A 58 16.18 -14.78 7.37
N TYR A 59 16.25 -15.98 6.82
CA TYR A 59 16.13 -17.22 7.60
C TYR A 59 17.30 -18.18 7.29
N SER A 60 17.58 -19.08 8.22
CA SER A 60 18.63 -20.09 8.05
C SER A 60 18.17 -21.19 7.07
N PRO A 61 18.99 -21.63 6.11
CA PRO A 61 18.63 -22.72 5.21
C PRO A 61 18.20 -23.98 5.98
N GLY A 62 17.02 -24.51 5.66
CA GLY A 62 16.44 -25.67 6.33
C GLY A 62 15.49 -25.35 7.49
N ASN A 63 15.51 -24.11 8.02
CA ASN A 63 14.53 -23.66 9.01
C ASN A 63 13.36 -22.92 8.34
N LYS A 64 12.38 -23.68 7.82
CA LYS A 64 11.20 -23.11 7.16
C LYS A 64 10.21 -22.46 8.15
N GLU A 65 10.33 -22.75 9.44
CA GLU A 65 9.46 -22.13 10.47
C GLU A 65 9.76 -20.64 10.63
N ASP A 66 10.99 -20.21 10.30
CA ASP A 66 11.41 -18.80 10.31
C ASP A 66 11.05 -18.06 8.99
N SER A 67 10.35 -18.69 8.05
CA SER A 67 10.01 -18.05 6.76
C SER A 67 8.70 -17.26 6.79
N SER A 68 8.32 -16.71 7.94
CA SER A 68 7.11 -15.89 8.09
C SER A 68 7.19 -14.59 7.27
N PRO A 69 6.05 -14.08 6.74
CA PRO A 69 5.98 -12.79 6.09
C PRO A 69 6.51 -11.66 7.00
N ALA A 70 7.49 -10.91 6.51
CA ALA A 70 8.08 -9.78 7.26
C ALA A 70 7.86 -8.45 6.57
N GLU A 71 7.69 -8.46 5.24
CA GLU A 71 7.43 -7.27 4.44
C GLU A 71 6.38 -7.57 3.39
N TYR A 72 5.61 -6.54 3.03
CA TYR A 72 4.59 -6.63 1.99
C TYR A 72 4.80 -5.59 0.88
N THR A 73 4.17 -5.85 -0.25
CA THR A 73 3.99 -4.88 -1.33
C THR A 73 2.59 -5.00 -1.92
N ILE A 74 1.96 -3.85 -2.18
CA ILE A 74 0.67 -3.75 -2.88
C ILE A 74 0.90 -2.91 -4.14
N LEU A 75 0.73 -3.51 -5.31
CA LEU A 75 0.90 -2.83 -6.59
C LEU A 75 -0.41 -2.16 -7.00
N LEU A 76 -0.38 -0.85 -7.28
CA LEU A 76 -1.59 -0.05 -7.57
C LEU A 76 -1.73 0.27 -9.06
N CYS A 77 -0.61 0.52 -9.75
CA CYS A 77 -0.63 0.75 -11.19
C CYS A 77 0.69 0.36 -11.84
N THR A 78 0.64 0.07 -13.15
CA THR A 78 1.78 -0.28 -13.99
C THR A 78 1.69 0.42 -15.35
N GLY A 79 2.71 0.29 -16.21
CA GLY A 79 2.64 0.80 -17.59
C GLY A 79 3.18 2.22 -17.79
N GLY A 80 4.21 2.61 -17.03
CA GLY A 80 5.07 3.75 -17.37
C GLY A 80 5.30 4.75 -16.26
N PRO A 81 4.27 5.06 -15.47
CA PRO A 81 4.43 5.30 -14.06
C PRO A 81 3.85 4.10 -13.28
N ALA A 82 4.70 3.45 -12.49
CA ALA A 82 4.26 2.39 -11.58
C ALA A 82 4.24 2.91 -10.14
N VAL A 83 3.24 2.49 -9.37
CA VAL A 83 3.07 2.88 -7.97
C VAL A 83 2.77 1.65 -7.14
N ARG A 84 3.43 1.54 -5.99
CA ARG A 84 3.19 0.49 -5.02
C ARG A 84 3.24 1.04 -3.59
N ILE A 85 2.55 0.38 -2.67
CA ILE A 85 2.74 0.54 -1.24
C ILE A 85 3.69 -0.54 -0.77
N ARG A 86 4.65 -0.19 0.09
CA ARG A 86 5.50 -1.14 0.82
C ARG A 86 5.42 -0.87 2.31
N GLY A 87 5.64 -1.93 3.08
CA GLY A 87 5.67 -1.86 4.53
C GLY A 87 6.21 -3.13 5.16
N GLU A 88 6.40 -3.05 6.47
CA GLU A 88 6.77 -4.16 7.34
C GLU A 88 5.51 -4.75 7.98
N LEU A 89 5.56 -6.05 8.27
CA LEU A 89 4.51 -6.80 8.95
C LEU A 89 4.97 -7.14 10.37
N SER A 90 4.02 -7.15 11.30
CA SER A 90 4.20 -7.68 12.65
C SER A 90 4.32 -9.21 12.62
N ASP A 91 4.66 -9.80 13.77
CA ASP A 91 4.64 -11.26 13.98
C ASP A 91 3.25 -11.89 13.77
N TYR A 92 2.18 -11.09 13.69
CA TYR A 92 0.81 -11.54 13.40
C TYR A 92 0.38 -11.24 11.95
N CYS A 93 1.33 -10.96 11.06
CA CYS A 93 1.08 -10.60 9.67
C CYS A 93 0.20 -9.35 9.50
N GLU A 94 0.24 -8.41 10.46
CA GLU A 94 -0.45 -7.12 10.38
C GLU A 94 0.50 -6.01 9.93
N PRO A 95 0.08 -5.08 9.07
CA PRO A 95 0.96 -3.99 8.62
C PRO A 95 1.30 -3.02 9.76
N GLU A 96 2.60 -2.79 10.00
CA GLU A 96 3.10 -1.86 11.03
C GLU A 96 3.67 -0.55 10.47
N SER A 97 4.14 -0.59 9.22
CA SER A 97 4.59 0.59 8.48
C SER A 97 4.01 0.61 7.08
N ALA A 98 3.89 1.80 6.48
CA ALA A 98 3.41 1.91 5.12
C ALA A 98 3.93 3.17 4.41
N PHE A 99 4.50 3.01 3.22
CA PHE A 99 4.94 4.11 2.37
C PHE A 99 4.73 3.81 0.90
N ILE A 100 4.54 4.86 0.10
CA ILE A 100 4.44 4.74 -1.35
C ILE A 100 5.83 4.76 -1.96
N GLU A 101 6.06 3.86 -2.91
CA GLU A 101 7.14 3.95 -3.88
C GLU A 101 6.56 4.13 -5.28
N TYR A 102 7.26 4.91 -6.09
CA TYR A 102 6.92 5.14 -7.49
C TYR A 102 8.12 4.94 -8.39
N GLN A 103 7.85 4.64 -9.65
CA GLN A 103 8.85 4.39 -10.67
C GLN A 103 8.36 5.01 -11.99
N ASP A 104 9.28 5.60 -12.75
CA ASP A 104 9.04 6.03 -14.13
C ASP A 104 9.78 5.07 -15.09
N TRP A 105 9.54 5.19 -16.39
CA TRP A 105 10.20 4.39 -17.40
C TRP A 105 11.73 4.37 -17.20
N PHE A 106 12.27 3.15 -17.11
CA PHE A 106 13.70 2.88 -16.99
C PHE A 106 14.37 3.45 -15.72
N THR A 107 13.61 3.83 -14.69
CA THR A 107 14.17 4.24 -13.38
C THR A 107 14.06 3.12 -12.35
N GLY A 108 14.75 3.24 -11.22
CA GLY A 108 14.44 2.44 -10.04
C GLY A 108 13.19 2.96 -9.32
N TRP A 109 12.74 2.19 -8.33
CA TRP A 109 11.73 2.65 -7.37
C TRP A 109 12.29 3.77 -6.49
N THR A 110 11.48 4.80 -6.28
CA THR A 110 11.78 5.96 -5.44
C THR A 110 10.69 6.08 -4.39
N ARG A 111 11.08 6.22 -3.13
CA ARG A 111 10.13 6.47 -2.03
C ARG A 111 9.54 7.87 -2.20
N TRP A 112 8.21 7.95 -2.20
CA TRP A 112 7.52 9.22 -2.09
C TRP A 112 7.66 9.78 -0.68
N THR A 113 8.24 10.97 -0.55
CA THR A 113 8.26 11.71 0.71
C THR A 113 7.17 12.77 0.64
N PRO A 114 6.00 12.53 1.28
CA PRO A 114 5.05 13.61 1.47
C PRO A 114 5.74 14.71 2.28
N GLY A 115 5.37 15.98 2.05
CA GLY A 115 5.85 17.08 2.88
C GLY A 115 5.39 16.95 4.34
N ASN A 116 5.16 18.08 5.03
CA ASN A 116 4.72 18.11 6.44
C ASN A 116 3.28 17.56 6.70
N SER A 117 2.76 16.65 5.88
CA SER A 117 1.44 16.04 6.01
C SER A 117 1.44 14.93 7.06
N GLN A 118 0.96 15.23 8.27
CA GLN A 118 1.01 14.35 9.45
C GLN A 118 0.17 13.04 9.39
N ASN A 119 -0.47 12.71 8.26
CA ASN A 119 -1.45 11.61 8.21
C ASN A 119 -1.24 10.59 7.07
N VAL A 120 -0.13 10.66 6.33
CA VAL A 120 0.05 9.79 5.14
C VAL A 120 0.18 8.33 5.51
N GLU A 121 1.12 7.99 6.39
CA GLU A 121 1.35 6.60 6.79
C GLU A 121 0.12 5.98 7.47
N SER A 122 -0.59 6.72 8.33
CA SER A 122 -1.80 6.20 8.98
C SER A 122 -2.96 5.94 8.01
N ILE A 123 -3.01 6.64 6.88
CA ILE A 123 -3.97 6.37 5.81
C ILE A 123 -3.54 5.14 5.00
N LEU A 124 -2.26 5.03 4.68
CA LEU A 124 -1.71 3.88 3.97
C LEU A 124 -1.82 2.59 4.80
N LEU A 125 -1.61 2.66 6.12
CA LEU A 125 -1.81 1.54 7.04
C LEU A 125 -3.27 1.08 7.04
N ALA A 126 -4.22 2.03 7.13
CA ALA A 126 -5.64 1.71 7.11
C ALA A 126 -6.08 1.07 5.79
N TYR A 127 -5.53 1.52 4.66
CA TYR A 127 -5.73 0.86 3.36
C TYR A 127 -5.11 -0.54 3.35
N SER A 128 -3.86 -0.68 3.78
CA SER A 128 -3.13 -1.96 3.76
C SER A 128 -3.76 -3.02 4.66
N ALA A 129 -4.35 -2.60 5.79
CA ALA A 129 -5.00 -3.49 6.77
C ALA A 129 -6.27 -4.18 6.24
N VAL A 130 -6.75 -3.82 5.04
CA VAL A 130 -7.87 -4.51 4.39
C VAL A 130 -7.42 -5.84 3.75
N PHE A 131 -6.13 -5.97 3.42
CA PHE A 131 -5.58 -7.14 2.73
C PHE A 131 -5.11 -8.20 3.72
N TYR A 132 -5.10 -9.45 3.26
CA TYR A 132 -4.57 -10.59 3.98
C TYR A 132 -3.13 -10.88 3.54
N PHE A 133 -2.20 -10.97 4.51
CA PHE A 133 -0.77 -11.17 4.24
C PHE A 133 -0.24 -12.55 4.65
N GLY A 134 -1.00 -13.35 5.41
CA GLY A 134 -0.60 -14.68 5.85
C GLY A 134 -1.00 -14.99 7.29
N GLU A 135 -0.50 -16.13 7.78
CA GLU A 135 -0.49 -16.54 9.20
C GLU A 135 0.95 -16.51 9.73
#